data_AF-A0A7J7FPU5-F1
#
_entry.id   AF-A0A7J7FPU5-F1
#
_cell.length_a   1.000
_cell.length_b   1.000
_cell.length_c   1.000
_cell.angle_alpha   90.00
_cell.angle_beta   90.00
_cell.angle_gamma   90.00
#
_symmetry.space_group_name_H-M   'P 1'
#
loop_
_entity.id
_entity.type
_entity.pdbx_description
1 polymer ?
#
loop_
_entity_poly.entity_id
_entity_poly.type
_entity_poly.pdbx_seq_one_letter_code
_entity_poly.pdbx_strand_id
1 'polypeptide(L)'
;MLSFNTTVDIILQNANSLAVNTKGKFLIENDEKSFNLKNLRYRNTAVVFPFGWTALRFVANNPGVWAFHCHIEPHLHMRNHCCLHMGMGVVFAEGVRPLGKIPNEVLTCGLTGKMFSNNKND
;
A
#
# COMPACT_ATOMS: atom_id res chain seq x y z
N MET A 1 -7.47 -6.77 4.99
CA MET A 1 -8.61 -6.21 4.22
C MET A 1 -9.17 -5.05 5.02
N LEU A 2 -9.25 -3.87 4.42
CA LEU A 2 -9.76 -2.66 5.05
C LEU A 2 -11.30 -2.64 4.96
N SER A 3 -11.94 -2.09 5.99
CA SER A 3 -13.39 -1.87 5.97
C SER A 3 -13.72 -0.65 5.12
N PHE A 4 -14.90 -0.66 4.49
CA PHE A 4 -15.33 0.49 3.69
C PHE A 4 -15.59 1.71 4.60
N ASN A 5 -15.19 2.87 4.11
CA ASN A 5 -15.27 4.17 4.76
C ASN A 5 -14.53 4.27 6.10
N THR A 6 -13.37 3.62 6.22
CA THR A 6 -12.50 3.78 7.40
C THR A 6 -11.35 4.74 7.14
N THR A 7 -11.00 5.54 8.15
CA THR A 7 -9.77 6.34 8.12
C THR A 7 -8.58 5.46 8.45
N VAL A 8 -7.54 5.52 7.63
CA VAL A 8 -6.32 4.72 7.77
C VAL A 8 -5.12 5.66 7.84
N ASP A 9 -4.33 5.48 8.90
CA ASP A 9 -3.07 6.17 9.10
C ASP A 9 -1.90 5.24 8.80
N ILE A 10 -0.96 5.72 8.00
CA ILE A 10 0.25 5.00 7.63
C ILE A 10 1.45 5.81 8.05
N ILE A 11 2.35 5.19 8.81
CA ILE A 11 3.68 5.73 9.09
C ILE A 11 4.69 4.99 8.22
N LEU A 12 5.29 5.70 7.27
CA LEU A 12 6.39 5.19 6.48
C LEU A 12 7.69 5.42 7.25
N GLN A 13 8.35 4.35 7.69
CA GLN A 13 9.64 4.44 8.39
C GLN A 13 10.76 4.01 7.45
N ASN A 14 11.77 4.86 7.28
CA ASN A 14 12.98 4.45 6.57
C ASN A 14 13.77 3.43 7.41
N ALA A 15 14.16 2.29 6.81
CA ALA A 15 14.85 1.20 7.49
C ALA A 15 16.21 1.61 8.10
N ASN A 16 16.93 2.56 7.50
CA ASN A 16 18.19 3.07 8.05
C ASN A 16 18.00 3.78 9.40
N SER A 17 16.77 4.20 9.71
CA SER A 17 16.40 4.78 11.00
C SER A 17 16.14 3.74 12.11
N LEU A 18 16.15 2.44 11.76
CA LEU A 18 15.99 1.35 12.71
C LEU A 18 17.35 0.88 13.24
N ALA A 19 18.46 1.42 12.71
CA ALA A 19 19.80 1.16 13.22
C ALA A 19 19.97 1.75 14.64
N VAL A 20 20.63 1.00 15.52
CA VAL A 20 20.85 1.35 16.92
C VAL A 20 21.58 2.71 17.00
N ASN A 21 20.98 3.69 17.69
CA ASN A 21 21.41 5.09 17.91
C ASN A 21 20.97 6.19 16.92
N THR A 22 19.93 6.00 16.09
CA THR A 22 19.43 7.09 15.22
C THR A 22 18.14 7.76 15.73
N LYS A 23 18.12 9.10 15.79
CA LYS A 23 16.97 9.97 16.18
C LYS A 23 15.79 9.97 15.18
N GLY A 24 15.77 9.09 14.19
CA GLY A 24 14.82 9.14 13.07
C GLY A 24 13.58 8.26 13.21
N LYS A 25 13.49 7.48 14.29
CA LYS A 25 12.41 6.51 14.50
C LYS A 25 11.17 7.26 14.99
N PHE A 26 10.02 6.97 14.41
CA PHE A 26 8.75 7.52 14.87
C PHE A 26 8.44 7.08 16.30
N LEU A 27 8.17 8.04 17.17
CA LEU A 27 7.78 7.85 18.56
C LEU A 27 6.37 8.40 18.80
N ILE A 28 5.41 7.51 19.05
CA ILE A 28 3.99 7.82 19.28
C ILE A 28 3.80 8.98 20.27
N GLU A 29 4.51 8.94 21.39
CA GLU A 29 4.38 9.89 22.50
C GLU A 29 4.73 11.36 22.15
N ASN A 30 5.65 11.56 21.20
CA ASN A 30 6.22 12.87 20.88
C ASN A 30 5.81 13.34 19.48
N ASP A 31 5.83 12.44 18.51
CA ASP A 31 5.66 12.79 17.11
C ASP A 31 4.19 12.96 16.70
N GLU A 32 3.24 12.29 17.36
CA GLU A 32 1.81 12.48 17.06
C GLU A 32 1.34 13.91 17.28
N LYS A 33 1.94 14.61 18.26
CA LYS A 33 1.65 16.02 18.56
C LYS A 33 2.16 16.97 17.46
N SER A 34 3.11 16.51 16.65
CA SER A 34 3.71 17.31 15.57
C SER A 34 2.92 17.25 14.27
N PHE A 35 1.86 16.43 14.20
CA PHE A 35 1.06 16.29 12.98
C PHE A 35 0.33 17.58 12.62
N ASN A 36 0.53 18.03 11.38
CA ASN A 36 -0.22 19.16 10.84
C ASN A 36 -1.62 18.68 10.41
N LEU A 37 -2.60 18.75 11.32
CA LEU A 37 -4.00 18.39 11.04
C LEU A 37 -4.82 19.52 10.41
N LYS A 38 -4.30 20.76 10.38
CA LYS A 38 -5.05 21.95 9.93
C LYS A 38 -4.88 22.24 8.45
N ASN A 39 -3.68 22.05 7.90
CA ASN A 39 -3.38 22.36 6.50
C ASN A 39 -2.61 21.22 5.83
N LEU A 40 -3.30 20.07 5.68
CA LEU A 40 -2.77 18.89 5.01
C LEU A 40 -2.66 19.13 3.51
N ARG A 41 -1.55 18.67 2.92
CA ARG A 41 -1.38 18.65 1.46
C ARG A 41 -1.85 17.29 0.94
N TYR A 42 -2.90 17.29 0.12
CA TYR A 42 -3.35 16.09 -0.58
C TYR A 42 -2.36 15.73 -1.67
N ARG A 43 -1.82 14.51 -1.61
CA ARG A 43 -0.84 13.97 -2.59
C ARG A 43 -1.08 12.48 -2.80
N ASN A 44 -0.78 12.00 -3.99
CA ASN A 44 -0.72 10.58 -4.36
C ASN A 44 0.67 9.96 -4.15
N THR A 45 1.71 10.79 -4.02
CA THR A 45 3.09 10.36 -3.77
C THR A 45 3.72 11.22 -2.68
N ALA A 46 4.41 10.57 -1.74
CA ALA A 46 5.18 11.21 -0.68
C ALA A 46 6.58 10.62 -0.64
N VAL A 47 7.57 11.47 -0.37
CA VAL A 47 8.96 11.06 -0.21
C VAL A 47 9.24 10.77 1.26
N VAL A 48 10.02 9.73 1.53
CA VAL A 48 10.54 9.44 2.87
C VAL A 48 12.03 9.72 2.82
N PHE A 49 12.48 10.70 3.59
CA PHE A 49 13.90 11.07 3.62
C PHE A 49 14.75 10.02 4.36
N PRO A 50 16.07 9.96 4.11
CA PRO A 50 16.99 9.15 4.90
C PRO A 50 16.86 9.44 6.39
N PHE A 51 16.90 8.39 7.22
CA PHE A 51 16.82 8.48 8.69
C PHE A 51 15.58 9.24 9.19
N GLY A 52 14.45 9.14 8.50
CA GLY A 52 13.21 9.78 8.90
C GLY A 52 11.99 8.92 8.68
N TRP A 53 10.84 9.52 9.00
CA TRP A 53 9.53 8.95 8.80
C TRP A 53 8.61 9.93 8.07
N THR A 54 7.51 9.43 7.51
CA THR A 54 6.46 10.26 6.91
C THR A 54 5.10 9.68 7.24
N ALA A 55 4.25 10.49 7.85
CA ALA A 55 2.88 10.11 8.21
C ALA A 55 1.92 10.50 7.07
N LEU A 56 1.03 9.58 6.71
CA LEU A 56 0.00 9.76 5.71
C LEU A 56 -1.34 9.31 6.29
N ARG A 57 -2.42 9.99 5.90
CA ARG A 57 -3.79 9.64 6.25
C ARG A 57 -4.64 9.60 4.99
N PHE A 58 -5.41 8.54 4.82
CA PHE A 58 -6.42 8.45 3.76
C PHE A 58 -7.70 7.82 4.28
N VAL A 59 -8.80 8.04 3.57
CA VAL A 59 -10.07 7.38 3.83
C VAL A 59 -10.20 6.26 2.82
N ALA A 60 -10.37 5.02 3.30
CA ALA A 60 -10.66 3.85 2.48
C ALA A 60 -12.13 3.89 2.04
N ASN A 61 -12.45 4.76 1.06
CA ASN A 61 -13.79 4.93 0.50
C ASN A 61 -13.89 4.51 -0.98
N ASN A 62 -12.94 3.72 -1.49
CA ASN A 62 -12.87 3.37 -2.91
C ASN A 62 -12.83 1.83 -3.10
N PRO A 63 -13.99 1.15 -3.25
CA PRO A 63 -14.05 -0.30 -3.29
C PRO A 63 -13.15 -0.89 -4.37
N GLY A 64 -12.19 -1.72 -3.98
CA GLY A 64 -11.20 -2.24 -4.92
C GLY A 64 -9.93 -2.78 -4.27
N VAL A 65 -8.95 -3.05 -5.13
CA VAL A 65 -7.61 -3.48 -4.75
C VAL A 65 -6.61 -2.48 -5.32
N TRP A 66 -5.89 -1.81 -4.44
CA TRP A 66 -4.99 -0.69 -4.74
C TRP A 66 -3.55 -1.04 -4.38
N ALA A 67 -2.63 -0.76 -5.29
CA ALA A 67 -1.20 -0.91 -5.03
C ALA A 67 -0.66 0.36 -4.36
N PHE A 68 0.14 0.17 -3.31
CA PHE A 68 0.90 1.22 -2.66
C PHE A 68 2.36 0.79 -2.56
N HIS A 69 3.23 1.43 -3.33
CA HIS A 69 4.59 0.97 -3.54
C HIS A 69 5.57 2.13 -3.69
N CYS A 70 6.87 1.80 -3.62
CA CYS A 70 7.91 2.75 -4.00
C CYS A 70 7.84 3.02 -5.51
N HIS A 71 7.85 4.29 -5.90
CA HIS A 71 7.81 4.70 -7.31
C HIS A 71 9.20 4.60 -8.01
N ILE A 72 10.22 4.10 -7.32
CA ILE A 72 11.53 3.80 -7.91
C ILE A 72 11.45 2.38 -8.47
N GLU A 73 11.50 2.24 -9.79
CA GLU A 73 11.30 0.97 -10.50
C GLU A 73 12.17 -0.19 -9.97
N PRO A 74 13.47 0.01 -9.70
CA PRO A 74 14.28 -1.02 -9.03
C PRO A 74 13.76 -1.50 -7.67
N HIS A 75 13.04 -0.65 -6.92
CA HIS A 75 12.42 -1.00 -5.63
C HIS A 75 11.00 -1.57 -5.78
N LEU A 76 10.35 -1.36 -6.92
CA LEU A 76 9.06 -1.96 -7.26
C LEU A 76 9.22 -3.40 -7.75
N HIS A 77 10.32 -3.69 -8.45
CA HIS A 77 10.52 -4.95 -9.15
C HIS A 77 10.80 -6.11 -8.18
N MET A 78 9.74 -6.75 -7.68
CA MET A 78 9.81 -8.02 -6.97
C MET A 78 10.00 -9.17 -7.97
N ARG A 79 11.24 -9.44 -8.42
CA ARG A 79 11.53 -10.65 -9.20
C ARG A 79 12.21 -11.74 -8.38
N ASN A 80 11.83 -12.96 -8.73
CA ASN A 80 12.33 -14.25 -8.24
C ASN A 80 13.77 -14.57 -8.69
N HIS A 81 14.63 -13.57 -8.87
CA HIS A 81 16.07 -13.77 -9.15
C HIS A 81 16.88 -13.26 -7.95
N CYS A 82 17.06 -14.17 -7.00
CA CYS A 82 18.10 -14.35 -5.97
C CYS A 82 18.87 -13.17 -5.31
N CYS A 83 18.95 -11.94 -5.83
CA CYS A 83 19.86 -10.92 -5.28
C CYS A 83 19.36 -9.46 -5.24
N LEU A 84 18.10 -9.13 -5.58
CA LEU A 84 17.57 -7.76 -5.41
C LEU A 84 16.17 -7.76 -4.77
N HIS A 85 16.08 -8.25 -3.53
CA HIS A 85 14.87 -8.17 -2.72
C HIS A 85 14.75 -6.79 -2.04
N MET A 86 14.49 -5.73 -2.81
CA MET A 86 14.11 -4.42 -2.25
C MET A 86 12.65 -4.07 -2.53
N GLY A 87 11.81 -5.10 -2.76
CA GLY A 87 10.38 -4.97 -2.96
C GLY A 87 9.69 -4.27 -1.81
N MET A 88 9.50 -2.96 -1.93
CA MET A 88 8.75 -2.16 -0.96
C MET A 88 7.37 -1.86 -1.56
N GLY A 89 6.42 -2.74 -1.27
CA GLY A 89 5.05 -2.61 -1.72
C GLY A 89 4.06 -3.28 -0.78
N VAL A 90 2.89 -2.66 -0.64
CA VAL A 90 1.73 -3.18 0.08
C VAL A 90 0.53 -3.08 -0.85
N VAL A 91 -0.37 -4.07 -0.77
CA VAL A 91 -1.63 -4.05 -1.51
C VAL A 91 -2.76 -3.81 -0.52
N PHE A 92 -3.53 -2.75 -0.75
CA PHE A 92 -4.74 -2.45 0.01
C PHE A 92 -5.95 -3.02 -0.69
N ALA A 93 -6.69 -3.88 0.00
CA ALA A 93 -7.97 -4.37 -0.47
C ALA A 93 -9.05 -3.83 0.46
N GLU A 94 -9.93 -3.00 -0.08
CA GLU A 94 -11.01 -2.32 0.64
C GLU A 94 -12.35 -2.60 -0.04
N GLY A 95 -13.41 -2.83 0.74
CA GLY A 95 -14.75 -2.96 0.15
C GLY A 95 -14.85 -3.99 -0.98
N VAL A 96 -14.12 -5.11 -0.93
CA VAL A 96 -14.08 -6.10 -2.02
C VAL A 96 -15.42 -6.83 -2.21
N ARG A 97 -16.26 -6.85 -1.17
CA ARG A 97 -17.59 -7.47 -1.18
C ARG A 97 -18.63 -6.70 -2.01
N PRO A 98 -18.75 -5.36 -1.91
CA PRO A 98 -19.66 -4.56 -2.75
C PRO A 98 -19.17 -4.32 -4.19
N LEU A 99 -18.16 -5.03 -4.69
CA LEU A 99 -17.72 -4.84 -6.08
C LEU A 99 -18.84 -5.25 -7.05
N GLY A 100 -19.04 -4.42 -8.08
CA GLY A 100 -19.96 -4.73 -9.17
C GLY A 100 -19.49 -5.91 -10.03
N LYS A 101 -20.20 -6.18 -11.13
CA LYS A 101 -19.79 -7.21 -12.09
C LYS A 101 -18.43 -6.85 -12.69
N ILE A 102 -17.43 -7.69 -12.45
CA ILE A 102 -16.10 -7.58 -13.03
C ILE A 102 -16.15 -8.09 -14.49
N PRO A 103 -15.59 -7.36 -15.47
CA PRO A 103 -15.53 -7.82 -16.86
C PRO A 103 -14.87 -9.20 -16.98
N ASN A 104 -15.38 -10.05 -17.87
CA ASN A 104 -14.88 -11.43 -17.99
C ASN A 104 -13.45 -11.47 -18.54
N GLU A 105 -13.04 -10.48 -19.33
CA GLU A 105 -11.74 -10.40 -19.98
C GLU A 105 -10.60 -10.37 -18.96
N VAL A 106 -10.82 -9.71 -17.81
CA VAL A 106 -9.82 -9.60 -16.74
C VAL A 106 -9.78 -10.82 -15.80
N LEU A 107 -10.74 -11.73 -15.92
CA LEU A 107 -10.82 -12.96 -15.11
C LEU A 107 -10.25 -14.19 -15.82
N THR A 108 -9.65 -14.02 -17.00
CA THR A 108 -9.23 -15.13 -17.89
C THR A 108 -7.88 -15.77 -17.53
N CYS A 109 -7.12 -15.22 -16.59
CA CYS A 109 -5.79 -15.72 -16.23
C CYS A 109 -5.75 -16.39 -14.85
N GLY A 110 -4.68 -17.13 -14.56
CA GLY A 110 -4.44 -17.73 -13.24
C GLY A 110 -5.56 -18.67 -12.76
N LEU A 111 -5.89 -18.58 -11.46
CA LEU A 111 -6.95 -19.40 -10.86
C LEU A 111 -8.35 -18.98 -11.28
N THR A 112 -8.58 -17.67 -11.46
CA THR A 112 -9.86 -17.15 -11.96
C THR A 112 -10.14 -17.66 -13.38
N GLY A 113 -9.12 -17.74 -14.24
CA GLY A 113 -9.26 -18.28 -15.59
C GLY A 113 -9.69 -19.74 -15.58
N LYS A 114 -9.06 -20.57 -14.72
CA LYS A 114 -9.47 -21.97 -14.55
C LYS A 114 -10.91 -22.11 -14.05
N MET A 115 -11.31 -21.28 -13.08
CA MET A 115 -12.63 -21.38 -12.45
C MET A 115 -13.76 -20.92 -13.40
N PHE A 116 -13.56 -19.82 -14.13
CA PHE A 116 -14.57 -19.25 -15.03
C PHE A 116 -14.53 -19.85 -16.46
N SER A 117 -13.45 -20.52 -16.85
CA SER A 117 -13.40 -21.29 -18.10
C SER A 117 -14.10 -22.65 -17.98
N ASN A 118 -14.06 -23.29 -16.81
CA ASN A 118 -14.75 -24.58 -16.60
C ASN A 118 -16.28 -24.43 -16.56
N ASN A 119 -16.80 -23.31 -16.02
CA ASN A 119 -18.25 -23.02 -15.97
C ASN A 119 -18.87 -22.65 -17.33
N LYS A 120 -18.08 -22.53 -18.42
CA LYS A 120 -18.60 -22.28 -19.78
C LYS A 120 -18.72 -23.55 -20.61
N ASN A 121 -18.24 -24.69 -20.11
CA ASN A 121 -18.19 -25.97 -20.84
C ASN A 121 -19.29 -26.96 -20.41
N ASP A 122 -20.26 -26.52 -19.60
CA ASP A 122 -21.52 -27.21 -19.26
C ASP A 122 -22.72 -26.36 -19.73
#